data_AF-A0A839YDL6-F1
#
_entry.id   AF-A0A839YDL6-F1
#
_cell.length_a   1.000
_cell.length_b   1.000
_cell.length_c   1.000
_cell.angle_alpha   90.00
_cell.angle_beta   90.00
_cell.angle_gamma   90.00
#
_symmetry.space_group_name_H-M   'P 1'
#
loop_
_entity.id
_entity.type
_entity.pdbx_description
1 polymer ?
#
loop_
_entity_poly.entity_id
_entity_poly.type
_entity_poly.pdbx_seq_one_letter_code
_entity_poly.pdbx_strand_id
1 'polypeptide(L)'
;MRTTGLPARSALGTSLTDAGTLDAVLVPLGGAGVVLGRSADGRPQPVPLFRPEPTSVVLLGGRALAQLVAFRSMAVGARVLVSTADPARWTNFAHLGAGSSGDVRLTPRPVPGGGTATVPHLVVADGVLPDVPGQPAADVPDDAGPAGGPASWSTTLTVLGQLTADSRDLLAGADLVLVQSPTPAEARTVAAALARPEAELPLSRLDPEEIGAVTRHGVRTWSSAPTSVERWLIGAVDRRPPRR
;
A
#
# COMPACT_ATOMS: atom_id res chain seq x y z
N MET A 1 -43.68 24.00 17.81
CA MET A 1 -42.96 23.93 16.51
C MET A 1 -41.47 23.93 16.83
N ARG A 2 -40.83 22.76 16.77
CA ARG A 2 -39.42 22.55 17.15
C ARG A 2 -38.57 22.66 15.89
N THR A 3 -37.64 23.60 15.87
CA THR A 3 -36.57 23.63 14.85
C THR A 3 -35.26 23.41 15.61
N THR A 4 -34.81 22.15 15.60
CA THR A 4 -33.57 21.71 16.19
C THR A 4 -32.41 22.25 15.34
N GLY A 5 -31.55 23.07 15.94
CA GLY A 5 -30.34 23.59 15.30
C GLY A 5 -29.37 22.45 14.93
N LEU A 6 -28.67 22.63 13.80
CA LEU A 6 -27.67 21.71 13.28
C LEU A 6 -26.58 21.39 14.33
N PRO A 7 -26.02 20.17 14.36
CA PRO A 7 -24.88 19.86 15.22
C PRO A 7 -23.64 20.62 14.75
N ALA A 8 -22.86 21.03 15.75
CA ALA A 8 -21.68 21.86 15.65
C ALA A 8 -20.64 21.33 14.64
N ARG A 9 -20.12 22.26 13.85
CA ARG A 9 -18.85 22.10 13.12
C ARG A 9 -17.77 21.73 14.14
N SER A 10 -17.03 20.64 13.92
CA SER A 10 -15.81 20.35 14.69
C SER A 10 -14.84 21.50 14.52
N ALA A 11 -14.83 22.41 15.49
CA ALA A 11 -13.75 23.35 15.66
C ALA A 11 -12.57 22.57 16.25
N LEU A 12 -11.58 22.22 15.43
CA LEU A 12 -10.23 22.03 15.94
C LEU A 12 -9.78 23.41 16.43
N GLY A 13 -10.12 23.74 17.67
CA GLY A 13 -9.67 24.96 18.32
C GLY A 13 -8.19 24.82 18.72
N THR A 14 -7.49 25.94 18.74
CA THR A 14 -6.19 26.03 19.41
C THR A 14 -6.40 25.98 20.92
N SER A 15 -5.76 25.03 21.58
CA SER A 15 -5.73 24.95 23.05
C SER A 15 -4.33 25.32 23.52
N LEU A 16 -4.24 26.22 24.51
CA LEU A 16 -2.98 26.56 25.16
C LEU A 16 -2.74 25.58 26.31
N THR A 17 -1.52 25.09 26.45
CA THR A 17 -1.11 24.17 27.51
C THR A 17 0.30 24.52 27.99
N ASP A 18 0.67 24.08 29.19
CA ASP A 18 2.03 24.25 29.70
C ASP A 18 3.01 23.24 29.09
N ALA A 19 4.30 23.55 29.15
CA ALA A 19 5.35 22.72 28.53
C ALA A 19 5.42 21.29 29.08
N GLY A 20 5.14 21.09 30.37
CA GLY A 20 5.16 19.75 30.99
C GLY A 20 3.98 18.89 30.54
N THR A 21 2.80 19.49 30.42
CA THR A 21 1.63 18.82 29.85
C THR A 21 1.83 18.53 28.38
N LEU A 22 2.45 19.43 27.60
CA LEU A 22 2.81 19.18 26.20
C LEU A 22 3.79 18.00 26.06
N ASP A 23 4.80 17.91 26.93
CA ASP A 23 5.75 16.79 26.95
C ASP A 23 5.09 15.46 27.30
N ALA A 24 4.01 15.50 28.07
CA ALA A 24 3.18 14.33 28.39
C ALA A 24 2.18 13.98 27.27
N VAL A 25 1.99 14.84 26.27
CA VAL A 25 1.17 14.52 25.09
C VAL A 25 1.93 13.55 24.21
N LEU A 26 1.65 12.26 24.41
CA LEU A 26 1.97 11.24 23.43
C LEU A 26 0.97 11.34 22.29
N VAL A 27 1.30 12.14 21.27
CA VAL A 27 0.70 11.93 19.95
C VAL A 27 1.28 10.61 19.46
N PRO A 28 0.47 9.58 19.14
CA PRO A 28 0.97 8.43 18.43
C PRO A 28 1.47 8.90 17.05
N LEU A 29 2.76 9.25 16.98
CA LEU A 29 3.49 9.56 15.76
C LEU A 29 3.70 8.24 15.03
N GLY A 30 2.70 7.87 14.24
CA GLY A 30 2.56 6.54 13.68
C GLY A 30 1.09 6.17 13.66
N GLY A 31 0.33 6.84 12.78
CA GLY A 31 -1.06 6.46 12.50
C GLY A 31 -1.11 4.96 12.18
N ALA A 32 -2.14 4.26 12.66
CA ALA A 32 -2.29 2.81 12.77
C ALA A 32 -1.84 1.93 11.57
N GLY A 33 -1.52 2.54 10.43
CA GLY A 33 -1.21 1.96 9.14
C GLY A 33 -2.16 2.51 8.09
N VAL A 34 -1.97 2.10 6.84
CA VAL A 34 -2.96 2.30 5.79
C VAL A 34 -4.05 1.24 5.97
N VAL A 35 -5.31 1.65 6.07
CA VAL A 35 -6.44 0.70 6.20
C VAL A 35 -6.68 0.01 4.87
N LEU A 36 -6.33 -1.27 4.73
CA LEU A 36 -6.44 -1.99 3.46
C LEU A 36 -7.75 -2.77 3.31
N GLY A 37 -8.56 -2.86 4.36
CA GLY A 37 -9.86 -3.52 4.28
C GLY A 37 -10.54 -3.67 5.62
N ARG A 38 -11.47 -4.63 5.69
CA ARG A 38 -12.25 -4.94 6.90
C ARG A 38 -12.30 -6.45 7.17
N SER A 39 -12.17 -6.85 8.42
CA SER A 39 -12.41 -8.25 8.81
C SER A 39 -13.88 -8.64 8.62
N ALA A 40 -14.18 -9.92 8.76
CA ALA A 40 -15.55 -10.45 8.77
C ALA A 40 -16.45 -9.71 9.77
N ASP A 41 -15.93 -9.33 10.94
CA ASP A 41 -16.66 -8.55 11.96
C ASP A 41 -16.76 -7.04 11.65
N GLY A 42 -16.33 -6.61 10.46
CA GLY A 42 -16.37 -5.22 10.02
C GLY A 42 -15.28 -4.31 10.59
N ARG A 43 -14.31 -4.84 11.35
CA ARG A 43 -13.23 -4.04 11.95
C ARG A 43 -12.22 -3.62 10.88
N PRO A 44 -11.77 -2.34 10.87
CA PRO A 44 -10.75 -1.89 9.92
C PRO A 44 -9.45 -2.68 10.12
N GLN A 45 -8.78 -2.99 9.02
CA GLN A 45 -7.52 -3.74 8.99
C GLN A 45 -6.38 -2.82 8.55
N PRO A 46 -5.72 -2.15 9.51
CA PRO A 46 -4.62 -1.27 9.19
C PRO A 46 -3.34 -2.05 8.95
N VAL A 47 -2.58 -1.63 7.94
CA VAL A 47 -1.30 -2.21 7.56
C VAL A 47 -0.22 -1.14 7.67
N PRO A 48 0.81 -1.34 8.50
CA PRO A 48 1.88 -0.37 8.71
C PRO A 48 2.86 -0.38 7.52
N LEU A 49 2.47 0.26 6.42
CA LEU A 49 3.27 0.38 5.21
C LEU A 49 4.47 1.33 5.42
N PHE A 50 4.24 2.47 6.07
CA PHE A 50 5.26 3.50 6.27
C PHE A 50 5.85 3.44 7.68
N ARG A 51 7.16 3.24 7.76
CA ARG A 51 7.92 3.02 9.00
C ARG A 51 9.28 3.74 8.90
N PRO A 52 9.99 3.94 10.01
CA PRO A 52 11.37 4.44 9.96
C PRO A 52 12.30 3.60 9.08
N GLU A 53 12.03 2.30 8.93
CA GLU A 53 12.71 1.39 8.02
C GLU A 53 12.02 1.32 6.63
N PRO A 54 12.78 1.04 5.55
CA PRO A 54 12.18 0.72 4.26
C PRO A 54 11.33 -0.54 4.36
N THR A 55 10.15 -0.52 3.75
CA THR A 55 9.22 -1.66 3.73
C THR A 55 9.11 -2.24 2.31
N SER A 56 9.31 -3.55 2.18
CA SER A 56 9.08 -4.29 0.93
C SER A 56 7.75 -5.04 0.95
N VAL A 57 6.86 -4.73 0.01
CA VAL A 57 5.54 -5.36 -0.14
C VAL A 57 5.41 -5.98 -1.52
N VAL A 58 5.01 -7.26 -1.56
CA VAL A 58 4.65 -7.93 -2.81
C VAL A 58 3.13 -8.09 -2.87
N LEU A 59 2.54 -7.71 -3.99
CA LEU A 59 1.12 -7.90 -4.27
C LEU A 59 0.96 -8.93 -5.39
N LEU A 60 0.56 -10.14 -5.03
CA LEU A 60 0.15 -11.18 -5.97
C LEU A 60 -1.37 -11.08 -6.21
N GLY A 61 -1.75 -10.43 -7.30
CA GLY A 61 -3.16 -10.08 -7.48
C GLY A 61 -3.43 -9.15 -8.66
N GLY A 62 -4.57 -8.48 -8.62
CA GLY A 62 -4.96 -7.52 -9.65
C GLY A 62 -4.35 -6.13 -9.43
N ARG A 63 -4.06 -5.43 -10.52
CA ARG A 63 -3.66 -4.00 -10.50
C ARG A 63 -4.69 -3.09 -9.82
N ALA A 64 -5.97 -3.44 -9.86
CA ALA A 64 -7.02 -2.69 -9.15
C ALA A 64 -6.75 -2.65 -7.62
N LEU A 65 -6.21 -3.74 -7.05
CA LEU A 65 -5.81 -3.75 -5.65
C LEU A 65 -4.58 -2.85 -5.41
N ALA A 66 -3.62 -2.81 -6.34
CA ALA A 66 -2.48 -1.89 -6.26
C ALA A 66 -2.93 -0.41 -6.30
N GLN A 67 -3.88 -0.09 -7.18
CA GLN A 67 -4.50 1.24 -7.25
C GLN A 67 -5.27 1.58 -5.97
N LEU A 68 -5.95 0.60 -5.35
CA LEU A 68 -6.61 0.80 -4.06
C LEU A 68 -5.59 1.11 -2.95
N VAL A 69 -4.50 0.35 -2.88
CA VAL A 69 -3.41 0.59 -1.92
C VAL A 69 -2.81 1.98 -2.15
N ALA A 70 -2.54 2.36 -3.40
CA ALA A 70 -2.04 3.69 -3.75
C ALA A 70 -3.01 4.80 -3.33
N PHE A 71 -4.29 4.66 -3.63
CA PHE A 71 -5.31 5.65 -3.27
C PHE A 71 -5.41 5.86 -1.76
N ARG A 72 -5.44 4.77 -1.01
CA ARG A 72 -5.49 4.83 0.46
C ARG A 72 -4.19 5.32 1.09
N SER A 73 -3.07 5.12 0.40
CA SER A 73 -1.78 5.68 0.82
C SER A 73 -1.75 7.20 0.65
N MET A 74 -2.31 7.73 -0.45
CA MET A 74 -2.48 9.18 -0.61
C MET A 74 -3.36 9.78 0.48
N ALA A 75 -4.39 9.05 0.93
CA ALA A 75 -5.26 9.50 2.02
C ALA A 75 -4.53 9.67 3.37
N VAL A 76 -3.36 9.06 3.55
CA VAL A 76 -2.48 9.27 4.72
C VAL A 76 -1.31 10.23 4.43
N GLY A 77 -1.35 10.96 3.32
CA GLY A 77 -0.34 11.95 2.92
C GLY A 77 0.85 11.36 2.17
N ALA A 78 0.77 10.12 1.70
CA ALA A 78 1.87 9.51 0.95
C ALA A 78 1.93 10.03 -0.49
N ARG A 79 3.14 10.31 -0.95
CA ARG A 79 3.42 10.52 -2.39
C ARG A 79 3.60 9.17 -3.06
N VAL A 80 2.96 8.98 -4.20
CA VAL A 80 2.96 7.75 -4.97
C VAL A 80 3.79 7.92 -6.24
N LEU A 81 4.81 7.08 -6.38
CA LEU A 81 5.62 6.94 -7.59
C LEU A 81 5.23 5.61 -8.22
N VAL A 82 4.82 5.60 -9.49
CA VAL A 82 4.43 4.38 -10.20
C VAL A 82 5.40 4.14 -11.35
N SER A 83 6.16 3.06 -11.23
CA SER A 83 7.02 2.51 -12.27
C SER A 83 6.29 1.39 -12.98
N THR A 84 5.96 1.57 -14.26
CA THR A 84 5.19 0.58 -15.02
C THR A 84 5.61 0.51 -16.48
N ALA A 85 5.54 -0.69 -17.04
CA ALA A 85 5.72 -0.93 -18.47
C ALA A 85 4.47 -0.55 -19.31
N ASP A 86 3.31 -0.36 -18.68
CA ASP A 86 2.07 0.07 -19.34
C ASP A 86 1.49 1.33 -18.66
N PRO A 87 2.00 2.53 -19.00
CA PRO A 87 1.55 3.78 -18.36
C PRO A 87 0.08 4.10 -18.63
N ALA A 88 -0.47 3.72 -19.79
CA ALA A 88 -1.84 4.03 -20.19
C ALA A 88 -2.87 3.46 -19.19
N ARG A 89 -2.53 2.32 -18.59
CA ARG A 89 -3.29 1.65 -17.53
C ARG A 89 -3.35 2.38 -16.20
N TRP A 90 -2.45 3.33 -15.97
CA TRP A 90 -2.35 4.14 -14.77
C TRP A 90 -2.72 5.61 -15.01
N THR A 91 -2.68 6.09 -16.26
CA THR A 91 -2.96 7.49 -16.61
C THR A 91 -4.28 8.00 -16.05
N ASN A 92 -5.39 7.26 -16.24
CA ASN A 92 -6.69 7.70 -15.74
C ASN A 92 -6.74 7.75 -14.21
N PHE A 93 -6.14 6.76 -13.55
CA PHE A 93 -6.03 6.72 -12.09
C PHE A 93 -5.17 7.89 -11.57
N ALA A 94 -4.03 8.17 -12.21
CA ALA A 94 -3.15 9.26 -11.80
C ALA A 94 -3.85 10.63 -11.97
N HIS A 95 -4.52 10.85 -13.11
CA HIS A 95 -5.22 12.10 -13.39
C HIS A 95 -6.40 12.35 -12.44
N LEU A 96 -7.22 11.33 -12.18
CA LEU A 96 -8.42 11.47 -11.36
C LEU A 96 -8.14 11.31 -9.86
N GLY A 97 -7.16 10.50 -9.49
CA GLY A 97 -6.84 10.14 -8.11
C GLY A 97 -5.91 11.15 -7.41
N ALA A 98 -4.99 11.78 -8.14
CA ALA A 98 -4.08 12.78 -7.55
C ALA A 98 -4.75 14.14 -7.28
N GLY A 99 -5.94 14.38 -7.84
CA GLY A 99 -6.59 15.70 -7.79
C GLY A 99 -5.65 16.82 -8.23
N SER A 100 -5.69 17.96 -7.55
CA SER A 100 -4.77 19.08 -7.76
C SER A 100 -3.41 18.93 -7.05
N SER A 101 -3.22 17.87 -6.26
CA SER A 101 -2.04 17.70 -5.40
C SER A 101 -0.83 17.16 -6.17
N GLY A 102 -1.04 16.48 -7.31
CA GLY A 102 0.05 15.92 -8.12
C GLY A 102 0.78 14.74 -7.45
N ASP A 103 0.13 14.08 -6.49
CA ASP A 103 0.72 13.06 -5.63
C ASP A 103 0.98 11.70 -6.31
N VAL A 104 0.53 11.51 -7.56
CA VAL A 104 0.84 10.32 -8.37
C VAL A 104 1.74 10.70 -9.54
N ARG A 105 2.97 10.20 -9.56
CA ARG A 105 3.92 10.39 -10.66
C ARG A 105 4.18 9.07 -11.37
N LEU A 106 4.05 9.07 -12.69
CA LEU A 106 4.41 7.93 -13.53
C LEU A 106 5.86 8.07 -13.98
N THR A 107 6.66 7.03 -13.77
CA THR A 107 8.07 6.97 -14.18
C THR A 107 8.32 5.70 -15.00
N PRO A 108 9.15 5.75 -16.05
CA PRO A 108 9.51 4.57 -16.82
C PRO A 108 10.47 3.62 -16.06
N ARG A 109 11.16 4.11 -15.01
CA ARG A 109 12.12 3.32 -14.23
C ARG A 109 11.81 3.39 -12.72
N PRO A 110 12.07 2.32 -11.93
CA PRO A 110 12.10 2.39 -10.48
C PRO A 110 13.02 3.50 -10.00
N VAL A 111 12.51 4.37 -9.12
CA VAL A 111 13.31 5.37 -8.43
C VAL A 111 13.24 5.03 -6.94
N PRO A 112 14.36 4.96 -6.22
CA PRO A 112 14.32 4.75 -4.79
C PRO A 112 13.54 5.87 -4.11
N GLY A 113 12.65 5.48 -3.19
CA GLY A 113 11.89 6.47 -2.43
C GLY A 113 12.78 7.21 -1.43
N GLY A 114 12.37 8.42 -1.08
CA GLY A 114 13.01 9.29 -0.09
C GLY A 114 11.95 9.86 0.83
N GLY A 115 11.14 8.97 1.41
CA GLY A 115 10.05 9.36 2.29
C GLY A 115 10.55 9.99 3.59
N THR A 116 9.66 10.71 4.25
CA THR A 116 9.85 11.18 5.62
C THR A 116 8.62 10.85 6.45
N ALA A 117 8.69 10.97 7.77
CA ALA A 117 7.55 10.75 8.65
C ALA A 117 6.34 11.63 8.30
N THR A 118 6.58 12.82 7.76
CA THR A 118 5.53 13.78 7.36
C THR A 118 5.09 13.63 5.91
N VAL A 119 5.94 13.07 5.06
CA VAL A 119 5.67 12.86 3.63
C VAL A 119 6.17 11.46 3.26
N PRO A 120 5.43 10.40 3.61
CA PRO A 120 5.83 9.05 3.27
C PRO A 120 5.79 8.81 1.76
N HIS A 121 6.58 7.87 1.27
CA HIS A 121 6.65 7.55 -0.16
C HIS A 121 6.16 6.11 -0.40
N LEU A 122 5.30 5.93 -1.39
CA LEU A 122 4.94 4.62 -1.95
C LEU A 122 5.48 4.51 -3.36
N VAL A 123 6.40 3.58 -3.61
CA VAL A 123 6.91 3.25 -4.93
C VAL A 123 6.22 1.99 -5.42
N VAL A 124 5.34 2.10 -6.41
CA VAL A 124 4.64 0.98 -7.03
C VAL A 124 5.45 0.52 -8.24
N ALA A 125 5.91 -0.72 -8.23
CA ALA A 125 6.59 -1.36 -9.36
C ALA A 125 5.63 -2.36 -10.01
N ASP A 126 5.01 -1.98 -11.12
CA ASP A 126 3.98 -2.76 -11.81
C ASP A 126 4.48 -3.29 -13.16
N GLY A 127 4.79 -4.59 -13.20
CA GLY A 127 5.39 -5.24 -14.36
C GLY A 127 6.86 -4.87 -14.59
N VAL A 128 7.50 -4.20 -13.62
CA VAL A 128 8.93 -3.86 -13.61
C VAL A 128 9.51 -4.31 -12.28
N LEU A 129 10.68 -4.95 -12.30
CA LEU A 129 11.36 -5.35 -11.06
C LEU A 129 11.96 -4.10 -10.40
N PRO A 130 11.80 -3.93 -9.07
CA PRO A 130 12.44 -2.83 -8.37
C PRO A 130 13.97 -3.00 -8.37
N ASP A 131 14.71 -1.89 -8.40
CA ASP A 131 16.15 -1.91 -8.17
C ASP A 131 16.43 -2.40 -6.73
N VAL A 132 17.44 -3.29 -6.57
CA VAL A 132 17.79 -3.91 -5.28
C VAL A 132 18.30 -2.83 -4.29
N PRO A 133 17.86 -2.84 -3.02
CA PRO A 133 18.39 -1.92 -2.01
C PRO A 133 19.92 -2.01 -1.89
N GLY A 134 20.61 -0.87 -1.96
CA GLY A 134 22.08 -0.78 -1.82
C GLY A 134 22.84 -0.48 -3.11
N GLN A 135 22.17 -0.42 -4.27
CA GLN A 135 22.78 0.07 -5.50
C GLN A 135 22.63 1.60 -5.58
N PRO A 136 23.71 2.36 -5.83
CA PRO A 136 23.62 3.82 -5.92
C PRO A 136 22.63 4.21 -7.02
N ALA A 137 21.63 5.02 -6.65
CA ALA A 137 20.69 5.60 -7.59
C ALA A 137 21.46 6.51 -8.54
N ALA A 138 21.50 6.16 -9.83
CA ALA A 138 21.97 7.09 -10.85
C ALA A 138 20.89 8.17 -11.05
N ASP A 139 21.28 9.42 -10.81
CA ASP A 139 20.55 10.66 -11.07
C ASP A 139 19.15 10.77 -10.46
N VAL A 140 19.10 11.17 -9.18
CA VAL A 140 17.88 11.67 -8.53
C VAL A 140 17.66 13.13 -8.96
N PRO A 141 16.48 13.50 -9.50
CA PRO A 141 16.14 14.91 -9.76
C PRO A 141 16.13 15.74 -8.47
N ASP A 142 16.69 16.96 -8.55
CA ASP A 142 16.97 17.91 -7.45
C ASP A 142 15.76 18.36 -6.58
N ASP A 143 14.53 17.97 -6.94
CA ASP A 143 13.30 18.32 -6.20
C ASP A 143 12.98 17.36 -5.02
N ALA A 144 13.84 16.38 -4.77
CA ALA A 144 13.77 15.58 -3.54
C ALA A 144 14.20 16.46 -2.37
N GLY A 145 13.22 16.97 -1.60
CA GLY A 145 13.45 17.67 -0.34
C GLY A 145 14.39 16.90 0.61
N PRO A 146 14.84 17.52 1.72
CA PRO A 146 16.00 17.07 2.48
C PRO A 146 15.95 15.56 2.72
N ALA A 147 16.94 14.86 2.16
CA ALA A 147 17.01 13.42 2.16
C ALA A 147 17.01 12.92 3.60
N GLY A 148 15.88 12.33 4.03
CA GLY A 148 15.91 11.32 5.07
C GLY A 148 16.92 10.26 4.63
N GLY A 149 17.63 9.66 5.59
CA GLY A 149 18.56 8.56 5.31
C GLY A 149 17.91 7.44 4.47
N PRO A 150 18.71 6.46 4.00
CA PRO A 150 18.34 5.52 2.92
C PRO A 150 16.91 4.98 3.08
N ALA A 151 16.03 5.30 2.11
CA ALA A 151 14.66 4.80 1.94
C ALA A 151 13.76 4.73 3.20
N SER A 152 14.07 5.49 4.25
CA SER A 152 13.21 5.58 5.44
C SER A 152 11.82 6.11 5.07
N TRP A 153 10.78 5.64 5.75
CA TRP A 153 9.38 5.99 5.46
C TRP A 153 8.97 5.78 3.99
N SER A 154 9.65 4.84 3.32
CA SER A 154 9.35 4.43 1.95
C SER A 154 8.87 2.98 1.92
N THR A 155 7.79 2.75 1.18
CA THR A 155 7.28 1.41 0.87
C THR A 155 7.48 1.13 -0.61
N THR A 156 8.08 0.00 -0.95
CA THR A 156 8.09 -0.51 -2.33
C THR A 156 7.00 -1.58 -2.47
N LEU A 157 6.03 -1.34 -3.35
CA LEU A 157 4.95 -2.27 -3.67
C LEU A 157 5.19 -2.89 -5.05
N THR A 158 5.67 -4.13 -5.10
CA THR A 158 5.85 -4.87 -6.34
C THR A 158 4.58 -5.62 -6.71
N VAL A 159 4.00 -5.30 -7.86
CA VAL A 159 2.75 -5.89 -8.35
C VAL A 159 3.06 -7.05 -9.29
N LEU A 160 2.69 -8.25 -8.87
CA LEU A 160 2.82 -9.49 -9.63
C LEU A 160 1.44 -9.94 -10.11
N GLY A 161 1.21 -9.84 -11.42
CA GLY A 161 0.00 -10.39 -12.03
C GLY A 161 -0.02 -11.91 -12.06
N GLN A 162 1.16 -12.53 -12.15
CA GLN A 162 1.41 -13.98 -12.10
C GLN A 162 2.82 -14.21 -11.54
N LEU A 163 3.05 -15.37 -10.93
CA LEU A 163 4.39 -15.75 -10.46
C LEU A 163 5.26 -16.24 -11.61
N THR A 164 6.48 -15.71 -11.68
CA THR A 164 7.57 -16.13 -12.55
C THR A 164 8.65 -16.86 -11.74
N ALA A 165 9.69 -17.38 -12.40
CA ALA A 165 10.84 -17.98 -11.70
C ALA A 165 11.51 -16.96 -10.75
N ASP A 166 11.69 -15.72 -11.20
CA ASP A 166 12.34 -14.64 -10.45
C ASP A 166 11.49 -14.11 -9.28
N SER A 167 10.19 -14.42 -9.26
CA SER A 167 9.26 -13.95 -8.21
C SER A 167 9.56 -14.56 -6.84
N ARG A 168 10.29 -15.67 -6.77
CA ARG A 168 10.58 -16.38 -5.50
C ARG A 168 11.47 -15.55 -4.58
N ASP A 169 12.52 -14.93 -5.10
CA ASP A 169 13.45 -14.14 -4.31
C ASP A 169 12.77 -12.87 -3.79
N LEU A 170 11.90 -12.26 -4.60
CA LEU A 170 11.05 -11.14 -4.19
C LEU A 170 10.12 -11.53 -3.03
N LEU A 171 9.44 -12.68 -3.13
CA LEU A 171 8.56 -13.17 -2.08
C LEU A 171 9.33 -13.47 -0.79
N ALA A 172 10.52 -14.07 -0.89
CA ALA A 172 11.35 -14.40 0.27
C ALA A 172 11.88 -13.15 0.99
N GLY A 173 12.17 -12.07 0.24
CA GLY A 173 12.63 -10.79 0.78
C GLY A 173 11.52 -9.82 1.20
N ALA A 174 10.25 -10.16 1.04
CA ALA A 174 9.13 -9.27 1.35
C ALA A 174 8.80 -9.24 2.85
N ASP A 175 8.54 -8.04 3.38
CA ASP A 175 8.00 -7.87 4.74
C ASP A 175 6.53 -8.26 4.82
N LEU A 176 5.82 -8.08 3.69
CA LEU A 176 4.40 -8.37 3.54
C LEU A 176 4.10 -8.87 2.13
N VAL A 177 3.37 -9.98 2.03
CA VAL A 177 2.79 -10.47 0.78
C VAL A 177 1.27 -10.32 0.85
N LEU A 178 0.72 -9.46 0.00
CA LEU A 178 -0.71 -9.35 -0.24
C LEU A 178 -1.11 -10.29 -1.38
N VAL A 179 -2.09 -11.14 -1.14
CA VAL A 179 -2.52 -12.15 -2.10
C VAL A 179 -4.01 -12.03 -2.33
N GLN A 180 -4.43 -11.99 -3.60
CA GLN A 180 -5.84 -11.97 -4.00
C GLN A 180 -6.13 -13.12 -4.97
N SER A 181 -7.12 -13.94 -4.65
CA SER A 181 -7.57 -15.08 -5.47
C SER A 181 -6.42 -15.91 -6.08
N PRO A 182 -5.48 -16.44 -5.27
CA PRO A 182 -4.35 -17.19 -5.81
C PRO A 182 -4.77 -18.58 -6.28
N THR A 183 -4.14 -19.04 -7.34
CA THR A 183 -4.25 -20.45 -7.74
C THR A 183 -3.58 -21.37 -6.70
N PRO A 184 -3.91 -22.67 -6.64
CA PRO A 184 -3.23 -23.61 -5.74
C PRO A 184 -1.72 -23.73 -5.97
N ALA A 185 -1.24 -23.49 -7.20
CA ALA A 185 0.20 -23.46 -7.49
C ALA A 185 0.87 -22.20 -6.95
N GLU A 186 0.19 -21.06 -7.07
CA GLU A 186 0.64 -19.79 -6.49
C GLU A 186 0.66 -19.82 -4.96
N ALA A 187 -0.40 -20.34 -4.33
CA ALA A 187 -0.47 -20.50 -2.88
C ALA A 187 0.70 -21.34 -2.34
N ARG A 188 1.01 -22.48 -2.98
CA ARG A 188 2.18 -23.31 -2.64
C ARG A 188 3.50 -22.57 -2.79
N THR A 189 3.65 -21.76 -3.84
CA THR A 189 4.88 -21.00 -4.09
C THR A 189 5.07 -19.90 -3.06
N VAL A 190 3.99 -19.19 -2.69
CA VAL A 190 4.02 -18.18 -1.62
C VAL A 190 4.36 -18.83 -0.27
N ALA A 191 3.71 -19.95 0.06
CA ALA A 191 3.99 -20.69 1.29
C ALA A 191 5.46 -21.15 1.36
N ALA A 192 5.98 -21.72 0.27
CA ALA A 192 7.37 -22.16 0.18
C ALA A 192 8.37 -21.01 0.30
N ALA A 193 8.14 -19.88 -0.39
CA ALA A 193 9.03 -18.71 -0.35
C ALA A 193 9.10 -18.08 1.04
N LEU A 194 8.00 -18.10 1.80
CA LEU A 194 7.93 -17.59 3.17
C LEU A 194 8.33 -18.62 4.24
N ALA A 195 8.77 -19.83 3.84
CA ALA A 195 9.08 -20.95 4.72
C ALA A 195 7.93 -21.31 5.68
N ARG A 196 6.69 -21.31 5.18
CA ARG A 196 5.47 -21.61 5.93
C ARG A 196 4.78 -22.86 5.36
N PRO A 197 4.20 -23.73 6.21
CA PRO A 197 3.41 -24.86 5.73
C PRO A 197 2.10 -24.36 5.10
N GLU A 198 1.73 -24.93 3.96
CA GLU A 198 0.51 -24.56 3.22
C GLU A 198 -0.77 -24.72 4.07
N ALA A 199 -0.80 -25.70 4.98
CA ALA A 199 -1.93 -25.91 5.88
C ALA A 199 -2.21 -24.71 6.81
N GLU A 200 -1.18 -23.92 7.14
CA GLU A 200 -1.30 -22.72 7.96
C GLU A 200 -1.64 -21.46 7.12
N LEU A 201 -1.67 -21.61 5.79
CA LEU A 201 -1.93 -20.56 4.81
C LEU A 201 -3.04 -21.03 3.85
N PRO A 202 -4.32 -20.95 4.24
CA PRO A 202 -5.45 -21.35 3.39
C PRO A 202 -5.73 -20.36 2.25
N LEU A 203 -4.68 -19.89 1.56
CA LEU A 203 -4.71 -18.86 0.52
C LEU A 203 -5.53 -19.30 -0.69
N SER A 204 -5.49 -20.58 -1.04
CA SER A 204 -6.29 -21.16 -2.13
C SER A 204 -7.79 -21.20 -1.84
N ARG A 205 -8.20 -20.94 -0.59
CA ARG A 205 -9.61 -20.90 -0.15
C ARG A 205 -10.13 -19.48 0.05
N LEU A 206 -9.33 -18.46 -0.25
CA LEU A 206 -9.77 -17.07 -0.15
C LEU A 206 -10.92 -16.81 -1.11
N ASP A 207 -11.93 -16.11 -0.62
CA ASP A 207 -13.00 -15.61 -1.50
C ASP A 207 -12.43 -14.56 -2.49
N PRO A 208 -13.07 -14.36 -3.66
CA PRO A 208 -12.57 -13.41 -4.66
C PRO A 208 -12.42 -11.96 -4.18
N GLU A 209 -13.21 -11.58 -3.18
CA GLU A 209 -13.19 -10.25 -2.55
C GLU A 209 -12.25 -10.15 -1.34
N GLU A 210 -11.72 -11.29 -0.88
CA GLU A 210 -10.79 -11.37 0.22
C GLU A 210 -9.34 -11.16 -0.24
N ILE A 211 -8.57 -10.57 0.67
CA ILE A 211 -7.14 -10.35 0.56
C ILE A 211 -6.50 -11.13 1.70
N GLY A 212 -5.56 -12.01 1.36
CA GLY A 212 -4.66 -12.63 2.32
C GLY A 212 -3.41 -11.78 2.50
N ALA A 213 -3.16 -11.30 3.70
CA ALA A 213 -1.90 -10.68 4.07
C ALA A 213 -1.05 -11.67 4.83
N VAL A 214 0.05 -12.06 4.19
CA VAL A 214 0.98 -13.04 4.71
C VAL A 214 2.26 -12.33 5.10
N THR A 215 2.69 -12.59 6.32
CA THR A 215 3.99 -12.17 6.85
C THR A 215 4.73 -13.41 7.33
N ARG A 216 6.02 -13.27 7.63
CA ARG A 216 6.79 -14.33 8.31
C ARG A 216 6.20 -14.78 9.66
N HIS A 217 5.35 -13.96 10.28
CA HIS A 217 4.77 -14.23 11.60
C HIS A 217 3.33 -14.75 11.57
N GLY A 218 2.70 -14.81 10.39
CA GLY A 218 1.32 -15.29 10.27
C GLY A 218 0.58 -14.71 9.09
N VAL A 219 -0.68 -15.13 8.97
CA VAL A 219 -1.61 -14.69 7.94
C VAL A 219 -2.82 -14.00 8.57
N ARG A 220 -3.30 -12.95 7.92
CA ARG A 220 -4.58 -12.31 8.21
C ARG A 220 -5.37 -12.21 6.91
N THR A 221 -6.69 -12.33 7.00
CA THR A 221 -7.59 -12.19 5.84
C THR A 221 -8.60 -11.09 6.10
N TRP A 222 -9.00 -10.41 5.03
CA TRP A 222 -10.01 -9.35 5.09
C TRP A 222 -10.61 -9.07 3.72
N SER A 223 -11.80 -8.46 3.69
CA SER A 223 -12.37 -7.94 2.45
C SER A 223 -11.79 -6.57 2.10
N SER A 224 -11.58 -6.31 0.80
CA SER A 224 -11.07 -5.01 0.31
C SER A 224 -12.00 -3.83 0.64
N ALA A 225 -13.31 -4.10 0.71
CA ALA A 225 -14.38 -3.18 1.09
C ALA A 225 -14.23 -1.75 0.52
N PRO A 226 -14.17 -1.58 -0.82
CA PRO A 226 -13.91 -0.28 -1.41
C PRO A 226 -15.08 0.69 -1.22
N THR A 227 -14.75 1.95 -0.90
CA THR A 227 -15.72 3.04 -0.77
C THR A 227 -16.39 3.37 -2.11
N SER A 228 -17.42 4.22 -2.10
CA SER A 228 -18.08 4.66 -3.34
C SER A 228 -17.14 5.41 -4.28
N VAL A 229 -16.27 6.27 -3.75
CA VAL A 229 -15.27 7.01 -4.52
C VAL A 229 -14.22 6.05 -5.09
N GLU A 230 -13.74 5.10 -4.30
CA GLU A 230 -12.77 4.09 -4.75
C GLU A 230 -13.36 3.23 -5.87
N ARG A 231 -14.61 2.78 -5.74
CA ARG A 231 -15.30 2.01 -6.79
C ARG A 231 -15.52 2.81 -8.07
N TRP A 232 -15.83 4.10 -7.95
CA TRP A 232 -15.98 4.98 -9.12
C TRP A 232 -14.65 5.19 -9.86
N LEU A 233 -13.56 5.40 -9.11
CA LEU A 233 -12.23 5.66 -9.66
C LEU A 233 -11.55 4.41 -10.24
N ILE A 234 -11.62 3.30 -9.50
CA ILE A 234 -10.82 2.08 -9.76
C ILE A 234 -11.67 1.00 -10.44
N GLY A 235 -12.98 0.97 -10.18
CA GLY A 235 -13.87 -0.11 -10.59
C GLY A 235 -13.89 -1.27 -9.58
N ALA A 236 -14.18 -2.48 -10.07
CA ALA A 236 -14.17 -3.69 -9.25
C ALA A 236 -12.73 -4.04 -8.83
N VAL A 237 -12.52 -4.25 -7.53
CA VAL A 237 -11.23 -4.66 -6.97
C VAL A 237 -11.18 -6.18 -6.93
N ASP A 238 -11.27 -6.82 -8.09
CA ASP A 238 -11.17 -8.26 -8.26
C ASP A 238 -9.95 -8.64 -9.10
N ARG A 239 -9.39 -9.81 -8.85
CA ARG A 239 -8.38 -10.37 -9.75
C ARG A 239 -9.11 -11.04 -10.92
N ARG A 240 -9.25 -10.32 -12.04
CA ARG A 240 -9.73 -10.96 -13.27
C ARG A 240 -8.68 -11.95 -13.79
N PRO A 241 -9.09 -13.19 -14.16
CA PRO A 241 -8.17 -14.10 -14.82
C PRO A 241 -7.68 -13.49 -16.15
N PRO A 242 -6.44 -13.76 -16.56
CA PRO A 242 -5.94 -13.31 -17.86
C PRO A 242 -6.86 -13.83 -18.96
N ARG A 243 -7.30 -12.94 -19.87
CA ARG A 243 -7.99 -13.36 -21.08
C ARG A 243 -7.00 -14.17 -21.93
N ARG A 244 -7.37 -15.42 -22.22
CA ARG A 244 -6.62 -16.29 -23.15
C ARG A 244 -6.66 -15.74 -24.57
#